data_AF-A0A1H8HCE8-F1
#
_entry.id   AF-A0A1H8HCE8-F1
#
_cell.length_a   1.000
_cell.length_b   1.000
_cell.length_c   1.000
_cell.angle_alpha   90.00
_cell.angle_beta   90.00
_cell.angle_gamma   90.00
#
_symmetry.space_group_name_H-M   'P 1'
#
loop_
_entity.id
_entity.type
_entity.pdbx_description
1 polymer ?
#
loop_
_entity_poly.entity_id
_entity_poly.type
_entity_poly.pdbx_seq_one_letter_code
_entity_poly.pdbx_strand_id
1 'polypeptide(L)'
;MYGARADHDDLRERMTRFAVLLSAPDGSANASLLRQRAAFARCFALHVADEQRALARLVATDRSMRDPLRGYYDRLGALRTDYSAHISTWTPAAIGGDWHGYGQAVFGLQDRLRDLMAWEERNLTVPAVA
;
A
#
# COMPACT_ATOMS: atom_id res chain seq x y z
N MET A 1 -18.16 5.81 -10.34
CA MET A 1 -17.41 6.79 -9.52
C MET A 1 -16.25 6.03 -8.89
N TYR A 2 -15.00 6.43 -9.14
CA TYR A 2 -13.83 5.80 -8.53
C TYR A 2 -13.75 6.27 -7.07
N GLY A 3 -14.08 5.39 -6.12
CA GLY A 3 -14.23 5.70 -4.69
C GLY A 3 -12.92 5.72 -3.91
N ALA A 4 -11.80 6.13 -4.54
CA ALA A 4 -10.44 5.91 -4.01
C ALA A 4 -10.16 6.60 -2.67
N ARG A 5 -10.81 7.73 -2.40
CA ARG A 5 -10.35 8.65 -1.34
C ARG A 5 -10.54 8.10 0.06
N ALA A 6 -11.70 7.47 0.33
CA ALA A 6 -11.97 6.86 1.63
C ALA A 6 -11.08 5.61 1.87
N ASP A 7 -10.83 4.82 0.82
CA ASP A 7 -9.95 3.65 0.89
C ASP A 7 -8.48 4.06 1.12
N HIS A 8 -8.02 5.14 0.47
CA HIS A 8 -6.69 5.70 0.69
C HIS A 8 -6.51 6.26 2.10
N ASP A 9 -7.55 6.86 2.67
CA ASP A 9 -7.50 7.41 4.02
C ASP A 9 -7.35 6.30 5.08
N ASP A 10 -8.03 5.14 4.94
CA ASP A 10 -7.81 3.97 5.81
C ASP A 10 -6.38 3.43 5.69
N LEU A 11 -5.82 3.37 4.48
CA LEU A 11 -4.42 2.97 4.27
C LEU A 11 -3.45 3.94 4.95
N ARG A 12 -3.63 5.26 4.76
CA ARG A 12 -2.81 6.30 5.39
C ARG A 12 -2.88 6.24 6.90
N GLU A 13 -4.06 6.02 7.47
CA GLU A 13 -4.24 5.89 8.91
C GLU A 13 -3.47 4.67 9.45
N ARG A 14 -3.59 3.52 8.78
CA ARG A 14 -2.88 2.30 9.19
C ARG A 14 -1.36 2.47 9.09
N MET A 15 -0.87 3.11 8.04
CA MET A 15 0.56 3.41 7.89
C MET A 15 1.06 4.31 9.03
N THR A 16 0.30 5.34 9.38
CA THR A 16 0.61 6.26 10.48
C THR A 16 0.68 5.52 11.82
N ARG A 17 -0.30 4.66 12.09
CA ARG A 17 -0.29 3.78 13.28
C ARG A 17 0.94 2.87 13.30
N PHE A 18 1.35 2.37 12.14
CA PHE A 18 2.56 1.54 12.02
C PHE A 18 3.83 2.32 12.32
N ALA A 19 3.94 3.56 11.83
CA ALA A 19 5.08 4.44 12.07
C ALA A 19 5.27 4.75 13.56
N VAL A 20 4.17 5.01 14.28
CA VAL A 20 4.19 5.21 15.73
C VAL A 20 4.74 3.99 16.46
N LEU A 21 4.28 2.79 16.10
CA LEU A 21 4.77 1.54 16.71
C LEU A 21 6.25 1.26 16.42
N LEU A 22 6.72 1.60 15.22
CA LEU A 22 8.13 1.46 14.83
C LEU A 22 9.06 2.45 15.54
N SER A 23 8.53 3.58 16.00
CA SER A 23 9.28 4.63 16.69
C SER A 23 9.52 4.32 18.18
N ALA A 24 8.93 3.25 18.71
CA ALA A 24 9.16 2.80 20.08
C ALA A 24 10.57 2.19 20.24
N PRO A 25 11.31 2.54 21.31
CA PRO A 25 12.71 2.17 21.49
C PRO A 25 12.94 0.68 21.79
N ASP A 26 11.92 -0.04 22.24
CA ASP A 26 11.95 -1.47 22.54
C ASP A 26 11.19 -2.26 21.47
N GLY A 27 11.85 -2.41 20.33
CA GLY A 27 11.44 -3.17 19.14
C GLY A 27 11.27 -4.68 19.32
N SER A 28 10.76 -5.13 20.46
CA SER A 28 10.17 -6.46 20.51
C SER A 28 9.01 -6.48 19.53
N ALA A 29 8.92 -7.52 18.70
CA ALA A 29 7.79 -7.77 17.82
C ALA A 29 6.54 -8.07 18.67
N ASN A 30 6.06 -7.06 19.39
CA ASN A 30 4.96 -7.14 20.31
C ASN A 30 3.74 -7.61 19.52
N ALA A 31 2.89 -8.43 20.15
CA ALA A 31 1.71 -8.98 19.49
C ALA A 31 0.87 -7.89 18.78
N SER A 32 0.89 -6.65 19.28
CA SER A 32 0.30 -5.48 18.63
C SER A 32 0.91 -5.15 17.26
N LEU A 33 2.23 -5.17 17.11
CA LEU A 33 2.90 -4.96 15.82
C LEU A 33 2.53 -6.04 14.83
N LEU A 34 2.61 -7.32 15.23
CA LEU A 34 2.28 -8.44 14.35
C LEU A 34 0.81 -8.39 13.92
N ARG A 35 -0.11 -8.00 14.82
CA ARG A 35 -1.51 -7.75 14.48
C ARG A 35 -1.67 -6.60 13.49
N GLN A 36 -1.02 -5.47 13.71
CA GLN A 36 -1.08 -4.34 12.77
C GLN A 36 -0.49 -4.72 11.41
N ARG A 37 0.56 -5.53 11.38
CA ARG A 37 1.22 -5.99 10.15
C ARG A 37 0.27 -6.86 9.34
N ALA A 38 -0.38 -7.82 9.99
CA ALA A 38 -1.40 -8.66 9.36
C ALA A 38 -2.60 -7.84 8.88
N ALA A 39 -3.06 -6.87 9.68
CA ALA A 39 -4.17 -6.00 9.31
C ALA A 39 -3.83 -5.12 8.10
N PHE A 40 -2.64 -4.52 8.07
CA PHE A 40 -2.17 -3.73 6.93
C PHE A 40 -2.00 -4.60 5.69
N ALA A 41 -1.37 -5.78 5.81
CA ALA A 41 -1.22 -6.71 4.69
C ALA A 41 -2.56 -7.10 4.06
N ARG A 42 -3.57 -7.36 4.88
CA ARG A 42 -4.93 -7.65 4.41
C ARG A 42 -5.57 -6.44 3.71
N CYS A 43 -5.49 -5.26 4.32
CA CYS A 43 -6.02 -4.02 3.76
C CYS A 43 -5.38 -3.71 2.40
N PHE A 44 -4.05 -3.76 2.32
CA PHE A 44 -3.28 -3.55 1.09
C PHE A 44 -3.66 -4.57 0.00
N ALA A 45 -3.75 -5.86 0.33
CA ALA A 45 -4.12 -6.89 -0.64
C ALA A 45 -5.54 -6.69 -1.20
N LEU A 46 -6.49 -6.26 -0.36
CA LEU A 46 -7.85 -5.94 -0.78
C LEU A 46 -7.87 -4.73 -1.70
N HIS A 47 -7.22 -3.64 -1.30
CA HIS A 47 -7.10 -2.42 -2.08
C HIS A 47 -6.52 -2.70 -3.48
N VAL A 48 -5.36 -3.37 -3.57
CA VAL A 48 -4.74 -3.72 -4.86
C VAL A 48 -5.66 -4.58 -5.74
N ALA A 49 -6.43 -5.49 -5.14
CA ALA A 49 -7.37 -6.33 -5.89
C ALA A 49 -8.55 -5.51 -6.44
N ASP A 50 -9.07 -4.59 -5.65
CA ASP A 50 -10.18 -3.73 -6.04
C ASP A 50 -9.74 -2.67 -7.06
N GLU A 51 -8.54 -2.11 -6.93
CA GLU A 51 -7.93 -1.25 -7.93
C GLU A 51 -7.77 -1.96 -9.27
N GLN A 52 -7.20 -3.17 -9.29
CA GLN A 52 -7.03 -3.93 -10.54
C GLN A 52 -8.38 -4.14 -11.24
N ARG A 53 -9.44 -4.43 -10.49
CA ARG A 53 -10.81 -4.56 -11.03
C ARG A 53 -11.34 -3.23 -11.56
N ALA A 54 -11.17 -2.15 -10.81
CA ALA A 54 -11.65 -0.82 -11.17
C ALA A 54 -10.96 -0.29 -12.43
N LEU A 55 -9.64 -0.45 -12.52
CA LEU A 55 -8.84 -0.03 -13.66
C LEU A 55 -9.11 -0.90 -14.89
N ALA A 56 -9.30 -2.22 -14.72
CA ALA A 56 -9.71 -3.08 -15.83
C ALA A 56 -11.07 -2.66 -16.41
N ARG A 57 -12.02 -2.28 -15.55
CA ARG A 57 -13.30 -1.70 -15.99
C ARG A 57 -13.10 -0.38 -16.71
N LEU A 58 -12.25 0.52 -16.18
CA LEU A 58 -11.94 1.81 -16.80
C LEU A 58 -11.39 1.63 -18.22
N VAL A 59 -10.40 0.75 -18.41
CA VAL A 59 -9.83 0.44 -19.74
C VAL A 59 -10.86 -0.20 -20.68
N ALA A 60 -11.79 -0.99 -20.15
CA ALA A 60 -12.86 -1.59 -20.95
C ALA A 60 -13.85 -0.54 -21.46
N THR A 61 -14.15 0.49 -20.65
CA THR A 61 -15.02 1.62 -21.04
C THR A 61 -14.31 2.70 -21.85
N ASP A 62 -13.03 2.94 -21.60
CA ASP A 62 -12.21 3.94 -22.28
C ASP A 62 -10.85 3.35 -22.64
N ARG A 63 -10.70 2.95 -23.91
CA ARG A 63 -9.46 2.35 -24.41
C ARG A 63 -8.29 3.34 -24.44
N SER A 64 -8.55 4.65 -24.46
CA SER A 64 -7.49 5.67 -24.45
C SER A 64 -6.69 5.65 -23.14
N MET A 65 -7.30 5.16 -22.05
CA MET A 65 -6.65 5.01 -20.75
C MET A 65 -5.64 3.86 -20.67
N ARG A 66 -5.58 2.96 -21.67
CA ARG A 66 -4.69 1.79 -21.64
C ARG A 66 -3.21 2.18 -21.48
N ASP A 67 -2.72 3.11 -22.28
CA ASP A 67 -1.31 3.50 -22.26
C ASP A 67 -0.94 4.40 -21.07
N PRO A 68 -1.75 5.40 -20.69
CA PRO A 68 -1.56 6.17 -19.45
C PRO A 68 -1.51 5.29 -18.19
N LEU A 69 -2.29 4.21 -18.15
CA LEU A 69 -2.33 3.29 -17.00
C LEU A 69 -1.20 2.26 -17.00
N ARG A 70 -0.49 2.03 -18.12
CA ARG A 70 0.53 0.96 -18.20
C ARG A 70 1.62 1.12 -17.15
N GLY A 71 2.22 2.31 -17.07
CA GLY A 71 3.28 2.59 -16.09
C GLY A 71 2.77 2.60 -14.64
N TYR A 72 1.47 2.80 -14.43
CA TYR A 72 0.85 2.62 -13.11
C TYR A 72 0.72 1.13 -12.77
N TYR A 73 0.21 0.30 -13.68
CA TYR A 73 0.08 -1.15 -13.48
C TYR A 73 1.42 -1.82 -13.16
N ASP A 74 2.48 -1.44 -13.87
CA ASP A 74 3.82 -1.99 -13.63
C ASP A 74 4.31 -1.66 -12.21
N ARG A 75 4.11 -0.41 -11.76
CA ARG A 75 4.49 0.03 -10.42
C ARG A 75 3.65 -0.61 -9.32
N LEU A 76 2.33 -0.76 -9.53
CA LEU A 76 1.43 -1.45 -8.60
C LEU A 76 1.80 -2.95 -8.48
N GLY A 77 2.08 -3.60 -9.62
CA GLY A 77 2.53 -4.99 -9.66
C GLY A 77 3.88 -5.20 -8.97
N ALA A 78 4.83 -4.28 -9.17
CA ALA A 78 6.11 -4.28 -8.46
C ALA A 78 5.91 -4.10 -6.96
N LEU A 79 5.10 -3.11 -6.52
CA LEU A 79 4.82 -2.89 -5.10
C LEU A 79 4.18 -4.12 -4.45
N ARG A 80 3.23 -4.78 -5.13
CA ARG A 80 2.63 -6.03 -4.64
C ARG A 80 3.68 -7.12 -4.44
N THR A 81 4.58 -7.29 -5.41
CA THR A 81 5.65 -8.29 -5.37
C THR A 81 6.62 -8.01 -4.22
N ASP A 82 7.07 -6.77 -4.10
CA ASP A 82 7.97 -6.33 -3.03
C ASP A 82 7.33 -6.48 -1.66
N TYR A 83 6.03 -6.22 -1.53
CA TYR A 83 5.29 -6.42 -0.31
C TYR A 83 5.20 -7.91 0.07
N SER A 84 4.92 -8.80 -0.90
CA SER A 84 4.95 -10.24 -0.66
C SER A 84 6.34 -10.72 -0.20
N ALA A 85 7.40 -10.25 -0.87
CA ALA A 85 8.78 -10.56 -0.48
C ALA A 85 9.08 -10.05 0.94
N HIS A 86 8.69 -8.82 1.26
CA HIS A 86 8.83 -8.23 2.60
C HIS A 86 8.17 -9.11 3.67
N ILE A 87 6.97 -9.64 3.39
CA ILE A 87 6.28 -10.51 4.34
C ILE A 87 7.06 -11.81 4.61
N SER A 88 7.65 -12.40 3.57
CA SER A 88 8.46 -13.62 3.66
C SER A 88 9.82 -13.40 4.32
N THR A 89 10.49 -12.27 4.03
CA THR A 89 11.80 -11.94 4.59
C THR A 89 11.73 -11.59 6.07
N TRP A 90 10.77 -10.75 6.46
CA TRP A 90 10.67 -10.24 7.83
C TRP A 90 9.82 -11.13 8.73
N THR A 91 10.38 -12.29 9.11
CA THR A 91 9.81 -13.16 10.15
C THR A 91 9.89 -12.49 11.54
N PRO A 92 9.12 -12.92 12.56
CA PRO A 92 9.24 -12.37 13.91
C PRO A 92 10.66 -12.42 14.47
N ALA A 93 11.41 -13.48 14.17
CA ALA A 93 12.81 -13.62 14.56
C ALA A 93 13.73 -12.61 13.84
N ALA A 94 13.53 -12.41 12.53
CA ALA A 94 14.29 -11.41 11.76
C ALA A 94 13.99 -9.98 12.23
N ILE A 95 12.72 -9.67 12.52
CA ILE A 95 12.30 -8.37 13.06
C ILE A 95 12.96 -8.12 14.42
N GLY A 96 12.98 -9.13 15.30
CA GLY A 96 13.65 -9.02 16.60
C GLY A 96 15.17 -8.89 16.50
N GLY A 97 15.79 -9.48 15.46
CA GLY A 97 17.22 -9.39 15.19
C GLY A 97 17.67 -8.09 14.54
N ASP A 98 16.79 -7.44 13.76
CA ASP A 98 17.06 -6.16 13.09
C ASP A 98 15.80 -5.28 13.04
N TRP A 99 15.51 -4.64 14.17
CA TRP A 99 14.37 -3.73 14.29
C TRP A 99 14.49 -2.50 13.38
N HIS A 100 15.69 -1.92 13.30
CA HIS A 100 15.92 -0.71 12.53
C HIS A 100 15.77 -0.98 11.03
N GLY A 101 16.39 -2.05 10.53
CA GLY A 101 16.25 -2.46 9.13
C GLY A 101 14.82 -2.83 8.76
N TYR A 102 14.08 -3.47 9.68
CA TYR A 102 12.64 -3.71 9.48
C TYR A 102 11.88 -2.38 9.32
N GLY A 103 12.11 -1.41 10.20
CA GLY A 103 11.49 -0.10 10.12
C GLY A 103 11.78 0.61 8.79
N GLN A 104 13.03 0.62 8.35
CA GLN A 104 13.42 1.21 7.06
C GLN A 104 12.71 0.53 5.88
N ALA A 105 12.65 -0.81 5.88
CA ALA A 105 11.99 -1.56 4.84
C ALA A 105 10.48 -1.26 4.78
N VAL A 106 9.82 -1.12 5.94
CA VAL A 106 8.41 -0.71 6.01
C VAL A 106 8.22 0.70 5.46
N PHE A 107 9.03 1.67 5.89
CA PHE A 107 8.89 3.05 5.43
C PHE A 107 9.09 3.19 3.92
N GLY A 108 10.04 2.46 3.34
CA GLY A 108 10.24 2.45 1.88
C GLY A 108 9.02 1.94 1.11
N LEU A 109 8.35 0.89 1.60
CA LEU A 109 7.10 0.39 0.99
C LEU A 109 5.95 1.38 1.14
N GLN A 110 5.81 1.99 2.32
CA GLN A 110 4.77 2.99 2.58
C GLN A 110 4.94 4.25 1.73
N ASP A 111 6.18 4.66 1.46
CA ASP A 111 6.48 5.81 0.61
C ASP A 111 6.02 5.56 -0.84
N ARG A 112 6.37 4.40 -1.39
CA ARG A 112 5.93 3.98 -2.73
C ARG A 112 4.40 3.85 -2.83
N LEU A 113 3.74 3.37 -1.78
CA LEU A 113 2.27 3.32 -1.74
C LEU A 113 1.68 4.74 -1.75
N ARG A 114 2.24 5.68 -0.98
CA ARG A 114 1.81 7.09 -1.00
C ARG A 114 1.94 7.71 -2.39
N ASP A 115 3.04 7.44 -3.08
CA ASP A 115 3.26 7.95 -4.43
C ASP A 115 2.23 7.42 -5.44
N LEU A 116 1.87 6.14 -5.34
CA LEU A 116 0.82 5.53 -6.18
C LEU A 116 -0.55 6.14 -5.89
N MET A 117 -0.98 6.18 -4.63
CA MET A 117 -2.25 6.79 -4.24
C MET A 117 -2.34 8.26 -4.68
N ALA A 118 -1.26 9.02 -4.51
CA ALA A 118 -1.21 10.42 -4.92
C ALA A 118 -1.24 10.58 -6.45
N TRP A 119 -0.64 9.64 -7.19
CA TRP A 119 -0.74 9.62 -8.64
C TRP A 119 -2.19 9.36 -9.09
N GLU A 120 -2.88 8.40 -8.49
CA GLU A 120 -4.27 8.12 -8.80
C GLU A 120 -5.18 9.30 -8.49
N GLU A 121 -5.00 9.91 -7.32
CA GLU A 121 -5.77 11.08 -6.92
C GLU A 121 -5.62 12.25 -7.91
N ARG A 122 -4.45 12.38 -8.55
CA ARG A 122 -4.22 13.41 -9.58
C ARG A 122 -4.74 13.03 -10.96
N ASN A 123 -4.72 11.75 -11.34
CA ASN A 123 -4.91 11.31 -12.73
C ASN A 123 -6.24 10.58 -12.97
N LEU A 124 -6.85 9.99 -11.94
CA LEU A 124 -8.03 9.15 -12.04
C LEU A 124 -9.26 9.73 -11.33
N THR A 125 -9.07 10.76 -10.50
CA THR A 125 -10.20 11.48 -9.90
C THR A 125 -10.85 12.36 -10.96
N VAL A 126 -11.96 11.88 -11.53
CA VAL A 126 -12.86 12.73 -12.31
C VAL A 126 -13.43 13.78 -11.34
N PRO A 127 -13.53 15.07 -11.72
CA PRO A 127 -14.20 16.07 -10.90
C PRO A 127 -15.59 15.56 -10.53
N ALA A 128 -15.98 15.66 -9.26
CA ALA A 128 -17.40 15.58 -8.94
C ALA A 128 -18.08 16.66 -9.79
N VAL A 129 -18.94 16.23 -10.71
CA VAL A 129 -19.78 17.12 -11.50
C VAL A 129 -20.52 18.02 -10.50
N ALA A 130 -20.28 19.33 -10.61
CA ALA A 130 -21.03 20.35 -9.88
C ALA A 130 -22.47 20.42 -10.38
#